data_AF-A0A7K4DFA9-F1
#
_entry.id   AF-A0A7K4DFA9-F1
#
_cell.length_a   1.000
_cell.length_b   1.000
_cell.length_c   1.000
_cell.angle_alpha   90.00
_cell.angle_beta   90.00
_cell.angle_gamma   90.00
#
_symmetry.space_group_name_H-M   'P 1'
#
loop_
_entity.id
_entity.type
_entity.pdbx_description
1 polymer ?
#
loop_
_entity_poly.entity_id
_entity_poly.type
_entity_poly.pdbx_seq_one_letter_code
_entity_poly.pdbx_strand_id
1 'polypeptide(L)'
;HNVTLKLEGYKDSTKQVTIEANETAILDFVLAEIVDTHTPYTPSGGGGSGPTYTSYTGTGTLTVGSSNIALRSIKVNAEDKAGSLFVQIGTKVLDKDGNPLTSITLTPLASDDMPAVPSGALFKFAGYVYEAGPDGATFEPGITLAFDLPADAWNALDPDNNDFKVKWYNEETEEWEDVPTTTYKSTRSVDAEITHFSIFALFTEPVTTPTETPTPPVDIDIPTTPPVDEKPPAGEFPTTIFAIVVVLVIVIAAGYFFIVRK
;
A
#
# COMPACT_ATOMS: atom_id res chain seq x y z
N HIS A 1 18.73 -30.25 -8.51
CA HIS A 1 18.99 -30.09 -7.06
C HIS A 1 17.70 -29.74 -6.33
N ASN A 2 17.53 -30.23 -5.10
CA ASN A 2 16.44 -29.78 -4.22
C ASN A 2 16.99 -28.68 -3.30
N VAL A 3 16.30 -27.55 -3.24
CA VAL A 3 16.63 -26.42 -2.37
C VAL A 3 15.48 -26.24 -1.38
N THR A 4 15.80 -26.27 -0.09
CA THR A 4 14.82 -26.11 0.99
C THR A 4 15.12 -24.85 1.78
N LEU A 5 14.15 -23.95 1.88
CA LEU A 5 14.17 -22.76 2.71
C LEU A 5 13.42 -23.01 4.01
N LYS A 6 14.07 -22.75 5.15
CA LYS A 6 13.49 -22.86 6.49
C LYS A 6 13.52 -21.52 7.18
N LEU A 7 12.40 -21.13 7.79
CA LEU A 7 12.27 -19.93 8.61
C LEU A 7 11.43 -20.29 9.83
N GLU A 8 11.88 -19.93 11.02
CA GLU A 8 11.15 -20.21 12.26
C GLU A 8 9.76 -19.56 12.22
N GLY A 9 8.72 -20.30 12.63
CA GLY A 9 7.33 -19.88 12.48
C GLY A 9 6.72 -20.15 11.10
N TYR A 10 7.49 -20.63 10.12
CA TYR A 10 7.02 -20.98 8.78
C TYR A 10 7.34 -22.43 8.42
N LYS A 11 6.47 -23.04 7.61
CA LYS A 11 6.67 -24.38 7.07
C LYS A 11 7.85 -24.37 6.11
N ASP A 12 8.68 -25.41 6.19
CA ASP A 12 9.78 -25.64 5.24
C ASP A 12 9.25 -25.63 3.80
N SER A 13 9.85 -24.79 2.95
CA SER A 13 9.48 -24.67 1.53
C SER A 13 10.58 -25.27 0.67
N THR A 14 10.26 -26.31 -0.11
CA THR A 14 11.23 -27.04 -0.94
C THR A 14 10.87 -26.94 -2.41
N LYS A 15 11.84 -26.58 -3.26
CA LYS A 15 11.69 -26.54 -4.72
C LYS A 15 12.83 -27.26 -5.41
N GLN A 16 12.53 -27.82 -6.57
CA GLN A 16 13.53 -28.45 -7.43
C GLN A 16 13.99 -27.45 -8.49
N VAL A 17 15.30 -27.38 -8.69
CA VAL A 17 15.93 -26.59 -9.76
C VAL A 17 16.94 -27.44 -10.51
N THR A 18 16.98 -27.27 -11.83
CA THR A 18 18.04 -27.80 -12.69
C THR A 18 18.86 -26.62 -13.19
N ILE A 19 20.18 -26.68 -13.05
CA ILE A 19 21.09 -25.62 -13.47
C ILE A 19 22.09 -26.25 -14.43
N GLU A 20 22.26 -25.65 -15.60
CA GLU A 20 23.24 -26.09 -16.59
C GLU A 20 24.64 -25.51 -16.32
N ALA A 21 25.67 -26.06 -16.95
CA ALA A 21 27.04 -25.65 -16.69
C ALA A 21 27.27 -24.18 -17.07
N ASN A 22 27.79 -23.39 -16.12
CA ASN A 22 28.05 -21.94 -16.23
C ASN A 22 26.78 -21.05 -16.31
N GLU A 23 25.62 -21.56 -15.90
CA GLU A 23 24.39 -20.77 -15.80
C GLU A 23 23.97 -20.50 -14.35
N THR A 24 23.03 -19.56 -14.17
CA THR A 24 22.39 -19.26 -12.88
C THR A 24 20.88 -19.38 -13.01
N ALA A 25 20.20 -19.77 -11.94
CA ALA A 25 18.75 -19.89 -11.89
C ALA A 25 18.20 -19.21 -10.64
N ILE A 26 17.06 -18.53 -10.77
CA ILE A 26 16.35 -17.86 -9.68
C ILE A 26 15.23 -18.77 -9.20
N LEU A 27 15.07 -18.90 -7.88
CA LEU A 27 13.96 -19.60 -7.25
C LEU A 27 13.21 -18.66 -6.31
N ASP A 28 11.93 -18.46 -6.58
CA ASP A 28 11.04 -17.78 -5.65
C ASP A 28 10.39 -18.78 -4.69
N PHE A 29 10.51 -18.52 -3.39
CA PHE A 29 9.88 -19.30 -2.33
C PHE A 29 8.75 -18.49 -1.71
N VAL A 30 7.57 -19.09 -1.63
CA VAL A 30 6.48 -18.59 -0.80
C VAL A 30 6.50 -19.40 0.49
N LEU A 31 6.57 -18.72 1.63
CA LEU A 31 6.57 -19.33 2.95
C LEU A 31 5.15 -19.28 3.53
N ALA A 32 4.72 -20.37 4.15
CA ALA A 32 3.42 -20.46 4.82
C ALA A 32 3.63 -20.64 6.32
N GLU A 33 2.95 -19.86 7.16
CA GLU A 33 3.11 -19.91 8.61
C GLU A 33 2.68 -21.27 9.21
N ILE A 34 3.34 -21.68 10.30
CA ILE A 34 2.97 -22.84 11.10
C ILE A 34 1.88 -22.39 12.07
N VAL A 35 0.61 -22.66 11.73
CA VAL A 35 -0.52 -22.43 12.64
C VAL A 35 -0.60 -23.57 13.64
N ASP A 36 -0.23 -23.31 14.90
CA ASP A 36 -0.36 -24.28 15.99
C ASP A 36 -1.83 -24.36 16.43
N THR A 37 -2.54 -25.38 15.97
CA THR A 37 -3.98 -25.53 16.20
C THR A 37 -4.25 -26.36 17.46
N HIS A 38 -4.24 -25.72 18.63
CA HIS A 38 -4.92 -26.27 19.80
C HIS A 38 -6.44 -26.19 19.56
N THR A 39 -7.01 -27.27 19.04
CA THR A 39 -8.47 -27.50 18.97
C THR A 39 -8.99 -28.02 20.31
N PRO A 40 -10.32 -27.90 20.56
CA PRO A 40 -11.11 -29.10 20.30
C PRO A 40 -12.52 -28.87 19.69
N TYR A 41 -12.84 -29.82 18.82
CA TYR A 41 -14.13 -30.27 18.28
C TYR A 41 -14.72 -29.69 16.98
N THR A 42 -14.75 -30.62 16.02
CA THR A 42 -15.40 -30.70 14.71
C THR A 42 -16.88 -31.10 14.81
N PRO A 43 -17.66 -30.89 13.73
CA PRO A 43 -17.94 -32.03 12.85
C PRO A 43 -17.71 -31.75 11.36
N SER A 44 -16.97 -32.68 10.74
CA SER A 44 -17.20 -33.29 9.42
C SER A 44 -17.64 -32.40 8.24
N GLY A 45 -16.73 -32.19 7.28
CA GLY A 45 -17.09 -32.08 5.86
C GLY A 45 -16.12 -31.29 4.98
N GLY A 46 -15.38 -32.00 4.12
CA GLY A 46 -14.95 -31.50 2.80
C GLY A 46 -13.75 -30.54 2.77
N GLY A 47 -12.62 -31.04 2.30
CA GLY A 47 -11.42 -30.25 2.02
C GLY A 47 -11.67 -29.16 0.97
N GLY A 48 -11.28 -27.94 1.31
CA GLY A 48 -11.13 -26.81 0.42
C GLY A 48 -10.20 -25.83 1.12
N SER A 49 -9.01 -25.60 0.58
CA SER A 49 -8.07 -24.59 1.07
C SER A 49 -8.65 -23.22 0.76
N GLY A 50 -9.59 -22.77 1.59
CA GLY A 50 -10.16 -21.43 1.54
C GLY A 50 -9.16 -20.39 2.06
N PRO A 51 -9.43 -19.10 1.82
CA PRO A 51 -8.59 -18.02 2.33
C PRO A 51 -8.44 -18.06 3.86
N THR A 52 -7.26 -17.67 4.37
CA THR A 52 -6.94 -17.58 5.80
C THR A 52 -7.53 -16.35 6.49
N TYR A 53 -8.69 -15.86 6.02
CA TYR A 53 -9.42 -14.73 6.57
C TYR A 53 -10.93 -14.97 6.55
N THR A 54 -11.68 -14.29 7.42
CA THR A 54 -13.14 -14.31 7.37
C THR A 54 -13.64 -13.21 6.45
N SER A 55 -14.50 -13.55 5.48
CA SER A 55 -15.03 -12.61 4.49
C SER A 55 -16.44 -12.15 4.85
N TYR A 56 -16.70 -10.86 4.68
CA TYR A 56 -17.98 -10.20 4.92
C TYR A 56 -18.37 -9.34 3.71
N THR A 57 -19.62 -8.89 3.67
CA THR A 57 -20.12 -7.88 2.73
C THR A 57 -20.86 -6.81 3.52
N GLY A 58 -20.54 -5.54 3.26
CA GLY A 58 -21.11 -4.37 3.94
C GLY A 58 -20.56 -4.18 5.36
N THR A 59 -20.86 -5.11 6.27
CA THR A 59 -20.44 -5.06 7.68
C THR A 59 -19.62 -6.27 8.08
N GLY A 60 -18.44 -6.04 8.65
CA GLY A 60 -17.58 -7.08 9.22
C GLY A 60 -17.49 -7.01 10.73
N THR A 61 -17.32 -8.16 11.38
CA THR A 61 -17.11 -8.25 12.83
C THR A 61 -15.64 -8.54 13.14
N LEU A 62 -15.06 -7.81 14.08
CA LEU A 62 -13.69 -8.00 14.56
C LEU A 62 -13.68 -8.83 15.85
N THR A 63 -12.73 -9.74 15.96
CA THR A 63 -12.39 -10.39 17.24
C THR A 63 -11.12 -9.75 17.77
N VAL A 64 -11.23 -8.99 18.85
CA VAL A 64 -10.11 -8.21 19.41
C VAL A 64 -9.73 -8.73 20.79
N GLY A 65 -8.43 -8.94 21.02
CA GLY A 65 -7.90 -9.39 22.30
C GLY A 65 -7.80 -8.27 23.34
N SER A 66 -7.41 -8.63 24.57
CA SER A 66 -7.25 -7.68 25.69
C SER A 66 -6.16 -6.62 25.50
N SER A 67 -5.29 -6.77 24.48
CA SER A 67 -4.28 -5.79 24.09
C SER A 67 -4.75 -4.88 22.94
N ASN A 68 -6.04 -4.88 22.62
CA ASN A 68 -6.66 -4.14 21.51
C ASN A 68 -6.14 -4.58 20.12
N ILE A 69 -5.66 -5.82 20.02
CA ILE A 69 -5.12 -6.41 18.80
C ILE A 69 -6.15 -7.34 18.14
N ALA A 70 -6.35 -7.21 16.83
CA ALA A 70 -7.17 -8.10 16.02
C ALA A 70 -6.58 -9.53 16.06
N LEU A 71 -7.39 -10.50 16.48
CA LEU A 71 -6.98 -11.90 16.64
C LEU A 71 -7.17 -12.75 15.37
N ARG A 72 -7.79 -12.18 14.33
CA ARG A 72 -8.00 -12.82 13.02
C ARG A 72 -7.99 -11.77 11.91
N SER A 73 -7.53 -12.16 10.74
CA SER A 73 -7.68 -11.36 9.53
C SER A 73 -9.13 -11.41 9.03
N ILE A 74 -9.65 -10.26 8.59
CA ILE A 74 -10.97 -10.17 7.96
C ILE A 74 -10.90 -9.37 6.66
N LYS A 75 -11.78 -9.71 5.72
CA LYS A 75 -12.03 -8.92 4.50
C LYS A 75 -13.48 -8.47 4.49
N VAL A 76 -13.75 -7.17 4.35
CA VAL A 76 -15.10 -6.62 4.23
C VAL A 76 -15.25 -6.02 2.84
N ASN A 77 -16.04 -6.67 2.00
CA ASN A 77 -16.30 -6.21 0.64
C ASN A 77 -17.45 -5.18 0.65
N ALA A 78 -17.32 -4.12 -0.13
CA ALA A 78 -18.44 -3.24 -0.43
C ALA A 78 -19.52 -4.00 -1.21
N GLU A 79 -20.75 -3.49 -1.19
CA GLU A 79 -21.89 -4.12 -1.88
C GLU A 79 -21.72 -4.14 -3.41
N ASP A 80 -21.03 -3.15 -3.96
CA ASP A 80 -20.70 -3.04 -5.39
C ASP A 80 -19.59 -4.01 -5.84
N LYS A 81 -18.91 -4.66 -4.89
CA LYS A 81 -17.82 -5.63 -5.06
C LYS A 81 -16.55 -5.06 -5.68
N ALA A 82 -16.46 -3.75 -5.90
CA ALA A 82 -15.26 -3.11 -6.40
C ALA A 82 -14.33 -2.67 -5.25
N GLY A 83 -14.90 -2.31 -4.09
CA GLY A 83 -14.15 -1.93 -2.91
C GLY A 83 -14.03 -3.05 -1.87
N SER A 84 -12.92 -3.10 -1.14
CA SER A 84 -12.83 -3.94 0.06
C SER A 84 -11.83 -3.43 1.10
N LEU A 85 -12.15 -3.61 2.38
CA LEU A 85 -11.23 -3.42 3.50
C LEU A 85 -10.62 -4.75 3.90
N PHE A 86 -9.32 -4.76 4.17
CA PHE A 86 -8.61 -5.91 4.72
C PHE A 86 -7.89 -5.54 6.02
N VAL A 87 -8.37 -6.07 7.13
CA VAL A 87 -7.73 -5.93 8.44
C VAL A 87 -6.90 -7.18 8.69
N GLN A 88 -5.60 -7.01 8.91
CA GLN A 88 -4.70 -8.12 9.17
C GLN A 88 -4.77 -8.53 10.65
N ILE A 89 -4.58 -9.82 10.92
CA ILE A 89 -4.27 -10.29 12.28
C ILE A 89 -3.04 -9.53 12.81
N GLY A 90 -3.05 -9.16 14.09
CA GLY A 90 -1.96 -8.39 14.69
C GLY A 90 -2.12 -6.88 14.61
N THR A 91 -3.10 -6.37 13.85
CA THR A 91 -3.40 -4.93 13.82
C THR A 91 -4.06 -4.47 15.11
N LYS A 92 -3.56 -3.36 15.68
CA LYS A 92 -4.24 -2.66 16.77
C LYS A 92 -5.44 -1.90 16.21
N VAL A 93 -6.62 -2.15 16.77
CA VAL A 93 -7.89 -1.60 16.27
C VAL A 93 -8.65 -0.94 17.41
N LEU A 94 -8.85 0.38 17.30
CA LEU A 94 -9.52 1.17 18.33
C LEU A 94 -10.69 1.94 17.74
N ASP A 95 -11.71 2.20 18.54
CA ASP A 95 -12.75 3.20 18.27
C ASP A 95 -12.31 4.60 18.71
N LYS A 96 -13.18 5.60 18.50
CA LYS A 96 -12.94 7.00 18.87
C LYS A 96 -12.63 7.23 20.35
N ASP A 97 -13.08 6.32 21.23
CA ASP A 97 -12.93 6.41 22.68
C ASP A 97 -11.69 5.64 23.16
N GLY A 98 -10.94 5.02 22.25
CA GLY A 98 -9.75 4.21 22.55
C GLY A 98 -10.08 2.79 23.01
N ASN A 99 -11.32 2.31 22.81
CA ASN A 99 -11.73 0.95 23.15
C ASN A 99 -11.56 0.01 21.94
N PRO A 100 -11.52 -1.32 22.15
CA PRO A 100 -11.48 -2.29 21.05
C PRO A 100 -12.62 -2.11 20.06
N LEU A 101 -12.29 -1.95 18.78
CA LEU A 101 -13.28 -1.88 17.71
C LEU A 101 -13.91 -3.26 17.46
N THR A 102 -15.25 -3.36 17.44
CA THR A 102 -15.96 -4.64 17.33
C THR A 102 -16.56 -4.92 15.96
N SER A 103 -16.81 -3.88 15.17
CA SER A 103 -17.34 -4.00 13.81
C SER A 103 -16.86 -2.86 12.94
N ILE A 104 -16.75 -3.13 11.64
CA ILE A 104 -16.41 -2.14 10.62
C ILE A 104 -17.36 -2.23 9.44
N THR A 105 -17.49 -1.15 8.69
CA THR A 105 -18.32 -1.07 7.48
C THR A 105 -17.54 -0.49 6.31
N LEU A 106 -17.92 -0.90 5.10
CA LEU A 106 -17.49 -0.26 3.86
C LEU A 106 -18.72 -0.09 2.95
N THR A 107 -19.13 1.15 2.76
CA THR A 107 -20.36 1.50 2.05
C THR A 107 -20.01 2.28 0.78
N PRO A 108 -20.44 1.84 -0.42
CA PRO A 108 -20.32 2.67 -1.61
C PRO A 108 -21.20 3.92 -1.49
N LEU A 109 -20.66 5.09 -1.84
CA LEU A 109 -21.45 6.33 -1.91
C LEU A 109 -21.86 6.62 -3.35
N ALA A 110 -23.03 7.25 -3.52
CA ALA A 110 -23.38 7.84 -4.80
C ALA A 110 -22.45 9.03 -5.08
N SER A 111 -22.14 9.29 -6.36
CA SER A 111 -21.27 10.42 -6.74
C SER A 111 -21.79 11.77 -6.27
N ASP A 112 -23.11 11.92 -6.13
CA ASP A 112 -23.76 13.15 -5.70
C ASP A 112 -23.70 13.36 -4.18
N ASP A 113 -23.41 12.31 -3.41
CA ASP A 113 -23.24 12.34 -1.95
C ASP A 113 -21.76 12.52 -1.54
N MET A 114 -20.83 12.39 -2.49
CA MET A 114 -19.40 12.55 -2.26
C MET A 114 -19.03 14.04 -2.05
N PRO A 115 -18.11 14.36 -1.13
CA PRO A 115 -17.56 15.72 -1.00
C PRO A 115 -17.01 16.26 -2.32
N ALA A 116 -17.26 17.55 -2.58
CA ALA A 116 -16.92 18.18 -3.85
C ALA A 116 -15.40 18.17 -4.09
N VAL A 117 -15.00 17.92 -5.34
CA VAL A 117 -13.61 18.09 -5.77
C VAL A 117 -13.35 19.58 -6.06
N PRO A 118 -12.33 20.22 -5.45
CA PRO A 118 -12.05 21.63 -5.66
C PRO A 118 -11.83 21.99 -7.14
N SER A 119 -12.37 23.13 -7.57
CA SER A 119 -12.14 23.64 -8.93
C SER A 119 -10.64 23.93 -9.14
N GLY A 120 -10.06 23.36 -10.19
CA GLY A 120 -8.62 23.50 -10.48
C GLY A 120 -7.75 22.39 -9.88
N ALA A 121 -8.35 21.38 -9.22
CA ALA A 121 -7.63 20.17 -8.85
C ALA A 121 -6.95 19.53 -10.07
N LEU A 122 -5.73 19.04 -9.86
CA LEU A 122 -4.94 18.33 -10.89
C LEU A 122 -5.36 16.86 -11.04
N PHE A 123 -6.28 16.41 -10.19
CA PHE A 123 -6.82 15.06 -10.15
C PHE A 123 -8.29 15.04 -10.56
N LYS A 124 -8.75 13.90 -11.07
CA LYS A 124 -10.12 13.67 -11.53
C LYS A 124 -10.72 12.45 -10.84
N PHE A 125 -11.99 12.56 -10.44
CA PHE A 125 -12.69 11.45 -9.80
C PHE A 125 -12.79 10.26 -10.76
N ALA A 126 -12.40 9.08 -10.27
CA ALA A 126 -12.30 7.84 -11.05
C ALA A 126 -13.56 6.96 -10.96
N GLY A 127 -14.62 7.42 -10.29
CA GLY A 127 -15.91 6.71 -10.23
C GLY A 127 -16.10 5.78 -9.03
N TYR A 128 -15.14 5.73 -8.09
CA TYR A 128 -15.22 4.87 -6.91
C TYR A 128 -15.01 5.68 -5.64
N VAL A 129 -16.01 5.66 -4.77
CA VAL A 129 -16.01 6.34 -3.47
C VAL A 129 -16.66 5.44 -2.42
N TYR A 130 -16.03 5.36 -1.25
CA TYR A 130 -16.49 4.56 -0.14
C TYR A 130 -16.45 5.34 1.17
N GLU A 131 -17.50 5.20 1.96
CA GLU A 131 -17.51 5.57 3.37
C GLU A 131 -17.09 4.36 4.20
N ALA A 132 -15.96 4.48 4.89
CA ALA A 132 -15.53 3.48 5.86
C ALA A 132 -16.00 3.90 7.26
N GLY A 133 -16.52 2.95 8.04
CA GLY A 133 -17.07 3.25 9.36
C GLY A 133 -16.69 2.19 10.40
N PRO A 134 -16.77 2.52 11.71
CA PRO A 134 -17.28 3.78 12.27
C PRO A 134 -16.25 4.91 12.37
N ASP A 135 -16.73 6.15 12.47
CA ASP A 135 -15.89 7.34 12.62
C ASP A 135 -14.98 7.30 13.83
N GLY A 136 -13.78 7.86 13.66
CA GLY A 136 -12.74 7.88 14.70
C GLY A 136 -12.11 6.52 14.98
N ALA A 137 -12.41 5.49 14.19
CA ALA A 137 -11.66 4.25 14.22
C ALA A 137 -10.20 4.49 13.81
N THR A 138 -9.26 3.81 14.48
CA THR A 138 -7.82 3.90 14.20
C THR A 138 -7.16 2.54 14.12
N PHE A 139 -6.11 2.45 13.29
CA PHE A 139 -5.42 1.22 12.92
C PHE A 139 -3.90 1.38 13.01
N GLU A 140 -3.23 0.46 13.70
CA GLU A 140 -1.76 0.44 13.78
C GLU A 140 -1.23 -1.01 13.77
N PRO A 141 -0.48 -1.44 12.74
CA PRO A 141 -0.19 -0.73 11.47
C PRO A 141 -1.46 -0.45 10.64
N GLY A 142 -1.33 0.32 9.56
CA GLY A 142 -2.43 0.61 8.65
C GLY A 142 -3.04 -0.65 8.05
N ILE A 143 -4.30 -0.55 7.65
CA ILE A 143 -5.05 -1.62 6.96
C ILE A 143 -5.18 -1.29 5.47
N THR A 144 -5.56 -2.28 4.67
CA THR A 144 -5.66 -2.09 3.21
C THR A 144 -7.09 -1.78 2.79
N LEU A 145 -7.28 -0.67 2.07
CA LEU A 145 -8.44 -0.43 1.22
C LEU A 145 -8.06 -0.78 -0.22
N ALA A 146 -8.72 -1.77 -0.82
CA ALA A 146 -8.45 -2.22 -2.17
C ALA A 146 -9.62 -1.88 -3.12
N PHE A 147 -9.27 -1.46 -4.32
CA PHE A 147 -10.18 -1.21 -5.44
C PHE A 147 -9.88 -2.22 -6.55
N ASP A 148 -10.74 -3.23 -6.71
CA ASP A 148 -10.64 -4.26 -7.75
C ASP A 148 -11.55 -3.89 -8.93
N LEU A 149 -10.97 -3.29 -9.97
CA LEU A 149 -11.75 -2.67 -11.04
C LEU A 149 -12.11 -3.66 -12.17
N PRO A 150 -13.35 -3.61 -12.70
CA PRO A 150 -13.71 -4.35 -13.89
C PRO A 150 -12.94 -3.81 -15.11
N ALA A 151 -12.70 -4.68 -16.10
CA ALA A 151 -11.76 -4.39 -17.19
C ALA A 151 -12.16 -3.18 -18.05
N ASP A 152 -13.46 -2.99 -18.27
CA ASP A 152 -14.02 -1.85 -18.99
C ASP A 152 -13.80 -0.53 -18.24
N ALA A 153 -14.09 -0.47 -16.94
CA ALA A 153 -13.84 0.71 -16.12
C ALA A 153 -12.35 1.03 -16.03
N TRP A 154 -11.51 0.01 -15.79
CA TRP A 154 -10.05 0.17 -15.74
C TRP A 154 -9.49 0.78 -17.03
N ASN A 155 -9.90 0.27 -18.19
CA ASN A 155 -9.43 0.78 -19.48
C ASN A 155 -9.94 2.20 -19.77
N ALA A 156 -11.16 2.53 -19.33
CA ALA A 156 -11.73 3.88 -19.48
C ALA A 156 -10.97 4.95 -18.68
N LEU A 157 -10.24 4.55 -17.64
CA LEU A 157 -9.41 5.43 -16.81
C LEU A 157 -8.01 5.70 -17.41
N ASP A 158 -7.69 5.10 -18.56
CA ASP A 158 -6.43 5.28 -19.28
C ASP A 158 -5.19 5.11 -18.36
N PRO A 159 -4.96 3.88 -17.86
CA PRO A 159 -3.94 3.57 -16.85
C PRO A 159 -2.50 3.73 -17.36
N ASP A 160 -2.31 3.96 -18.66
CA ASP A 160 -0.99 4.18 -19.26
C ASP A 160 -0.59 5.65 -19.28
N ASN A 161 -1.57 6.56 -19.24
CA ASN A 161 -1.33 8.00 -19.19
C ASN A 161 -1.74 8.63 -17.85
N ASN A 162 -2.36 7.88 -16.95
CA ASN A 162 -2.75 8.36 -15.62
C ASN A 162 -2.18 7.48 -14.50
N ASP A 163 -1.72 8.15 -13.44
CA ASP A 163 -1.48 7.56 -12.13
C ASP A 163 -2.78 7.50 -11.34
N PHE A 164 -2.94 6.47 -10.52
CA PHE A 164 -4.06 6.33 -9.61
C PHE A 164 -3.67 6.79 -8.21
N LYS A 165 -4.55 7.58 -7.59
CA LYS A 165 -4.40 8.07 -6.22
C LYS A 165 -5.65 7.76 -5.43
N VAL A 166 -5.49 7.18 -4.26
CA VAL A 166 -6.55 7.15 -3.26
C VAL A 166 -6.37 8.36 -2.37
N LYS A 167 -7.45 9.10 -2.16
CA LYS A 167 -7.48 10.23 -1.25
C LYS A 167 -8.58 10.04 -0.22
N TRP A 168 -8.37 10.56 0.97
CA TRP A 168 -9.38 10.62 2.03
C TRP A 168 -9.90 12.04 2.17
N TYR A 169 -11.16 12.19 2.53
CA TYR A 169 -11.74 13.51 2.79
C TYR A 169 -11.49 13.91 4.24
N ASN A 170 -10.80 15.03 4.45
CA ASN A 170 -10.60 15.61 5.75
C ASN A 170 -11.70 16.62 6.04
N GLU A 171 -12.64 16.26 6.91
CA GLU A 171 -13.75 17.14 7.31
C GLU A 171 -13.28 18.38 8.08
N GLU A 172 -12.10 18.36 8.70
CA GLU A 172 -11.57 19.51 9.43
C GLU A 172 -11.03 20.60 8.50
N THR A 173 -10.41 20.19 7.40
CA THR A 173 -9.84 21.10 6.38
C THR A 173 -10.75 21.30 5.18
N GLU A 174 -11.80 20.47 5.05
CA GLU A 174 -12.68 20.36 3.89
C GLU A 174 -11.95 20.01 2.59
N GLU A 175 -10.82 19.30 2.69
CA GLU A 175 -9.94 18.98 1.56
C GLU A 175 -9.75 17.46 1.37
N TRP A 176 -9.41 17.07 0.14
CA TRP A 176 -8.99 15.71 -0.19
C TRP A 176 -7.48 15.56 0.01
N GLU A 177 -7.08 14.64 0.88
CA GLU A 177 -5.68 14.39 1.24
C GLU A 177 -5.19 13.03 0.75
N ASP A 178 -3.91 12.95 0.39
CA ASP A 178 -3.31 11.73 -0.17
C ASP A 178 -3.19 10.59 0.84
N VAL A 179 -3.47 9.38 0.35
CA VAL A 179 -3.21 8.12 1.07
C VAL A 179 -2.09 7.36 0.33
N PRO A 180 -1.15 6.72 1.05
CA PRO A 180 -0.16 5.85 0.41
C PRO A 180 -0.84 4.81 -0.49
N THR A 181 -0.59 4.90 -1.80
CA THR A 181 -1.31 4.15 -2.83
C THR A 181 -0.35 3.32 -3.67
N THR A 182 -0.69 2.06 -3.93
CA THR A 182 0.02 1.16 -4.82
C THR A 182 -0.92 0.66 -5.92
N THR A 183 -0.48 0.75 -7.18
CA THR A 183 -1.28 0.35 -8.35
C THR A 183 -0.74 -0.95 -8.96
N TYR A 184 -1.63 -1.94 -9.14
CA TYR A 184 -1.33 -3.23 -9.74
C TYR A 184 -2.01 -3.38 -11.10
N LYS A 185 -1.32 -2.95 -12.17
CA LYS A 185 -1.87 -2.99 -13.53
C LYS A 185 -2.27 -4.39 -14.01
N SER A 186 -1.55 -5.43 -13.59
CA SER A 186 -1.80 -6.82 -14.01
C SER A 186 -3.11 -7.38 -13.45
N THR A 187 -3.49 -6.98 -12.24
CA THR A 187 -4.73 -7.42 -11.59
C THR A 187 -5.86 -6.41 -11.73
N ARG A 188 -5.56 -5.19 -12.20
CA ARG A 188 -6.47 -4.04 -12.22
C ARG A 188 -6.93 -3.67 -10.82
N SER A 189 -5.98 -3.68 -9.88
CA SER A 189 -6.22 -3.37 -8.48
C SER A 189 -5.45 -2.12 -8.07
N VAL A 190 -6.05 -1.32 -7.19
CA VAL A 190 -5.38 -0.20 -6.52
C VAL A 190 -5.53 -0.40 -5.01
N ASP A 191 -4.42 -0.47 -4.29
CA ASP A 191 -4.41 -0.64 -2.84
C ASP A 191 -3.97 0.66 -2.16
N ALA A 192 -4.62 0.98 -1.05
CA ALA A 192 -4.28 2.10 -0.20
C ALA A 192 -4.10 1.65 1.25
N GLU A 193 -3.05 2.18 1.90
CA GLU A 193 -2.80 1.95 3.32
C GLU A 193 -3.50 3.03 4.15
N ILE A 194 -4.57 2.67 4.86
CA ILE A 194 -5.36 3.61 5.67
C ILE A 194 -5.16 3.34 7.17
N THR A 195 -5.06 4.41 7.95
CA THR A 195 -4.82 4.34 9.42
C THR A 195 -6.03 4.76 10.24
N HIS A 196 -7.09 5.23 9.58
CA HIS A 196 -8.33 5.66 10.19
C HIS A 196 -9.48 5.50 9.19
N PHE A 197 -10.71 5.73 9.64
CA PHE A 197 -11.89 5.73 8.80
C PHE A 197 -12.38 7.15 8.47
N SER A 198 -12.81 7.31 7.22
CA SER A 198 -13.36 8.51 6.60
C SER A 198 -14.02 8.10 5.27
N ILE A 199 -14.39 9.07 4.44
CA ILE A 199 -14.70 8.89 3.02
C ILE A 199 -13.39 8.80 2.24
N PHE A 200 -13.25 7.74 1.44
CA PHE A 200 -12.13 7.50 0.55
C PHE A 200 -12.61 7.45 -0.89
N ALA A 201 -11.88 8.08 -1.81
CA ALA A 201 -12.19 8.04 -3.22
C ALA A 201 -10.95 7.77 -4.08
N LEU A 202 -11.18 7.09 -5.19
CA LEU A 202 -10.18 6.86 -6.22
C LEU A 202 -10.18 8.03 -7.21
N PHE A 203 -8.98 8.51 -7.52
CA PHE A 203 -8.72 9.58 -8.45
C PHE A 203 -7.66 9.18 -9.48
N THR A 204 -7.68 9.86 -10.63
CA THR A 204 -6.63 9.81 -11.64
C THR A 204 -5.90 11.14 -11.75
N GLU A 205 -4.59 11.09 -11.92
CA GLU A 205 -3.72 12.24 -12.19
C GLU A 205 -2.91 11.96 -13.47
N PRO A 206 -2.77 12.91 -14.40
CA PRO A 206 -1.98 12.68 -15.60
C PRO A 206 -0.52 12.43 -15.23
N VAL A 207 0.07 11.39 -15.81
CA VAL A 207 1.49 11.08 -15.61
C VAL A 207 2.32 12.25 -16.15
N THR A 208 3.06 12.93 -15.27
CA THR A 208 4.00 13.95 -15.70
C THR A 208 5.24 13.25 -16.25
N THR A 209 5.38 13.20 -17.57
CA THR A 209 6.67 12.84 -18.18
C THR A 209 7.67 13.93 -17.80
N PRO A 210 8.85 13.62 -17.23
CA PRO A 210 9.88 14.62 -17.05
C PRO A 210 10.19 15.19 -18.44
N THR A 211 9.95 16.49 -18.62
CA THR A 211 10.42 17.17 -19.83
C THR A 211 11.94 17.07 -19.80
N GLU A 212 12.52 16.31 -20.73
CA GLU A 212 13.97 16.37 -20.94
C GLU A 212 14.32 17.84 -21.21
N THR A 213 15.01 18.46 -20.25
CA THR A 213 15.64 19.74 -20.52
C THR A 213 16.64 19.48 -21.64
N PRO A 214 16.54 20.14 -22.81
CA PRO A 214 17.49 19.90 -23.89
C PRO A 214 18.88 20.22 -23.37
N THR A 215 19.73 19.19 -23.28
CA THR A 215 21.16 19.36 -23.00
C THR A 215 21.70 20.32 -24.06
N PRO A 216 22.22 21.51 -23.69
CA PRO A 216 22.83 22.39 -24.67
C PRO A 216 23.96 21.64 -25.38
N PRO A 217 24.15 21.82 -26.71
CA PRO A 217 25.21 21.14 -27.42
C PRO A 217 26.55 21.44 -26.76
N VAL A 218 27.24 20.39 -26.29
CA VAL A 218 28.63 20.49 -25.87
C VAL A 218 29.45 20.70 -27.13
N ASP A 219 29.99 21.91 -27.29
CA ASP A 219 30.99 22.21 -28.31
C ASP A 219 32.31 21.55 -27.88
N ILE A 220 32.60 20.38 -28.46
CA ILE A 220 33.84 19.65 -28.17
C ILE A 220 34.91 20.16 -29.12
N ASP A 221 35.63 21.20 -28.71
CA ASP A 221 36.95 21.50 -29.27
C ASP A 221 37.91 20.40 -28.82
N ILE A 222 38.38 19.56 -29.75
CA ILE A 222 39.26 18.44 -29.46
C ILE A 222 40.73 18.88 -29.64
N PRO A 223 41.54 19.03 -28.58
CA PRO A 223 42.99 19.05 -28.73
C PRO A 223 43.53 17.60 -28.67
N THR A 224 44.15 17.16 -29.75
CA THR A 224 44.83 15.85 -29.84
C THR A 224 46.05 15.77 -28.90
N THR A 225 46.16 14.72 -28.09
CA THR A 225 47.40 14.36 -27.36
C THR A 225 47.54 12.82 -27.27
N PRO A 226 48.75 12.24 -27.47
CA PRO A 226 48.98 10.79 -27.64
C PRO A 226 49.03 9.99 -26.30
N PRO A 227 49.03 8.64 -26.33
CA PRO A 227 48.61 7.81 -25.19
C PRO A 227 49.79 7.39 -24.29
N VAL A 228 49.59 7.40 -22.97
CA VAL A 228 50.41 6.65 -21.99
C VAL A 228 49.53 6.20 -20.81
N ASP A 229 49.69 4.93 -20.46
CA ASP A 229 49.12 4.19 -19.32
C ASP A 229 49.35 4.85 -17.95
N GLU A 230 48.31 4.91 -17.10
CA GLU A 230 48.47 4.78 -15.64
C GLU A 230 47.15 4.40 -14.92
N LYS A 231 47.28 3.59 -13.86
CA LYS A 231 46.27 2.97 -12.98
C LYS A 231 45.19 3.95 -12.43
N PRO A 232 44.01 3.45 -11.98
CA PRO A 232 42.84 4.27 -11.71
C PRO A 232 42.93 5.00 -10.36
N PRO A 233 42.41 6.24 -10.24
CA PRO A 233 42.04 6.78 -8.95
C PRO A 233 40.53 6.61 -8.72
N ALA A 234 40.22 6.18 -7.50
CA ALA A 234 38.89 6.25 -6.90
C ALA A 234 38.32 7.67 -7.05
N GLY A 235 37.17 7.77 -7.73
CA GLY A 235 36.44 9.01 -7.93
C GLY A 235 35.29 9.10 -6.94
N GLU A 236 35.47 10.00 -5.99
CA GLU A 236 34.54 10.41 -4.94
C GLU A 236 33.20 10.87 -5.54
N PHE A 237 32.08 10.34 -5.04
CA PHE A 237 30.77 10.89 -5.36
C PHE A 237 30.60 12.25 -4.65
N PRO A 238 30.23 13.33 -5.35
CA PRO A 238 30.02 14.64 -4.73
C PRO A 238 28.81 14.60 -3.77
N THR A 239 29.08 14.85 -2.49
CA THR A 239 28.17 14.72 -1.33
C THR A 239 27.12 15.83 -1.20
N THR A 240 26.81 16.58 -2.26
CA THR A 240 26.15 17.89 -2.09
C THR A 240 24.62 17.90 -2.26
N ILE A 241 23.94 16.76 -2.43
CA ILE A 241 22.47 16.75 -2.63
C ILE A 241 21.69 16.25 -1.39
N PHE A 242 22.32 15.64 -0.40
CA PHE A 242 21.59 15.11 0.78
C PHE A 242 21.41 16.09 1.96
N ALA A 243 21.86 17.34 1.85
CA ALA A 243 21.78 18.30 2.96
C ALA A 243 20.39 18.98 3.13
N ILE A 244 19.52 18.97 2.12
CA ILE A 244 18.25 19.73 2.20
C ILE A 244 17.11 18.87 2.79
N VAL A 245 17.14 17.54 2.61
CA VAL A 245 16.08 16.66 3.14
C VAL A 245 16.22 16.41 4.66
N VAL A 246 17.44 16.44 5.21
CA VAL A 246 17.66 16.22 6.65
C VAL A 246 17.32 17.45 7.51
N VAL A 247 17.44 18.67 6.97
CA VAL A 247 17.14 19.90 7.74
C VAL A 247 15.64 20.08 7.97
N LEU A 248 14.77 19.65 7.04
CA LEU A 248 13.32 19.74 7.21
C LEU A 248 12.77 18.77 8.26
N VAL A 249 13.35 17.57 8.40
CA VAL A 249 12.93 16.59 9.42
C VAL A 249 13.32 17.02 10.84
N ILE A 250 14.45 17.72 11.02
CA ILE A 250 14.88 18.20 12.34
C ILE A 250 14.01 19.36 12.86
N VAL A 251 13.48 20.22 11.99
CA VAL A 251 12.60 21.33 12.41
C VAL A 251 11.24 20.82 12.89
N ILE A 252 10.70 19.76 12.28
CA ILE A 252 9.42 19.17 12.69
C ILE A 252 9.57 18.44 14.05
N ALA A 253 10.69 17.74 14.27
CA ALA A 253 10.95 17.05 15.54
C ALA A 253 11.19 18.02 16.72
N ALA A 254 11.84 19.17 16.49
CA ALA A 254 12.07 20.17 17.53
C ALA A 254 10.78 20.92 17.93
N GLY A 255 9.87 21.16 16.98
CA GLY A 255 8.55 21.76 17.25
C GLY A 255 7.67 20.84 18.11
N TYR A 256 7.64 19.54 17.79
CA TYR A 256 6.85 18.56 18.57
C TYR A 256 7.38 18.38 19.99
N PHE A 257 8.71 18.36 20.18
CA PHE A 257 9.31 18.18 21.51
C PHE A 257 9.12 19.40 22.44
N PHE A 258 8.96 20.61 21.90
CA PHE A 258 8.72 21.82 22.69
C PHE A 258 7.25 22.00 23.10
N ILE A 259 6.30 21.40 22.36
CA ILE A 259 4.86 21.44 22.70
C ILE A 259 4.50 20.42 23.77
N VAL A 260 5.19 19.27 23.84
CA VAL A 260 4.90 18.21 24.85
C VAL A 260 5.51 18.52 26.24
N ARG A 261 6.28 19.60 26.38
CA ARG A 261 6.99 19.93 27.64
C ARG A 261 6.50 21.18 28.36
N LYS A 262 5.25 21.59 28.16
CA LYS A 262 4.62 22.66 28.95
C LYS A 262 3.38 22.19 29.69
#